data_AF-A0A174HLY9-F1
#
_entry.id   AF-A0A174HLY9-F1
#
_cell.length_a   1.000
_cell.length_b   1.000
_cell.length_c   1.000
_cell.angle_alpha   90.00
_cell.angle_beta   90.00
_cell.angle_gamma   90.00
#
_symmetry.space_group_name_H-M   'P 1'
#
loop_
_entity.id
_entity.type
_entity.pdbx_description
1 polymer ?
#
loop_
_entity_poly.entity_id
_entity_poly.type
_entity_poly.pdbx_seq_one_letter_code
_entity_poly.pdbx_strand_id
1 'polypeptide(L)'
;MSSRIEQIIEEIEEYVESCKYQPLSTTKIVVNKEELEELLRELRLKTPDEIKRYQKIISNKDAILADAQNKADAIIAEAQAKAREMVEQSEVMQSAYAQANETVNNANQQAQEILDAATNDANSIRLGAIGYTDDMLANLSNIMTTALNDAGEKYNSFVESLTSCYNTVVQNRSELSPQGAPEEEQPEEEVVVPEYDPASEEESEEE
;
A
#
# COMPACT_ATOMS: atom_id res chain seq x y z
N MET A 1 52.94 41.49 33.32
CA MET A 1 52.99 41.89 34.74
C MET A 1 53.78 40.81 35.44
N SER A 2 55.01 41.13 35.87
CA SER A 2 55.87 40.18 36.58
C SER A 2 55.21 39.79 37.91
N SER A 3 55.21 38.50 38.24
CA SER A 3 54.66 37.99 39.50
C SER A 3 55.43 38.56 40.69
N ARG A 4 54.81 38.68 41.87
CA ARG A 4 55.53 39.03 43.11
C ARG A 4 56.66 38.03 43.40
N ILE A 5 56.48 36.77 42.99
CA ILE A 5 57.53 35.74 43.04
C ILE A 5 58.69 36.09 42.09
N GLU A 6 58.37 36.47 40.84
CA GLU A 6 59.38 36.83 39.84
C GLU A 6 60.19 38.06 40.28
N GLN A 7 59.54 39.06 40.90
CA GLN A 7 60.21 40.24 41.45
C GLN A 7 61.23 39.89 42.55
N ILE A 8 60.88 39.00 43.49
CA ILE A 8 61.80 38.61 44.56
C ILE A 8 62.94 37.73 44.02
N ILE A 9 62.68 36.92 42.97
CA ILE A 9 63.73 36.17 42.29
C ILE A 9 64.70 37.12 41.58
N GLU A 10 64.19 38.12 40.86
CA GLU A 10 65.01 39.18 40.22
C GLU A 10 65.85 39.92 41.27
N GLU A 11 65.27 40.30 42.42
CA GLU A 11 66.02 40.93 43.52
C GLU A 11 67.13 40.04 44.10
N ILE A 12 66.89 38.72 44.21
CA ILE A 12 67.92 37.76 44.64
C ILE A 12 69.02 37.61 43.57
N GLU A 13 68.66 37.57 42.29
CA GLU A 13 69.60 37.49 41.18
C GLU A 13 70.50 38.74 41.11
N GLU A 14 69.91 39.94 41.18
CA GLU A 14 70.65 41.21 41.24
C GLU A 14 71.56 41.28 42.47
N TYR A 15 71.07 40.83 43.63
CA TYR A 15 71.88 40.78 44.85
C TYR A 15 73.11 39.89 44.69
N VAL A 16 72.93 38.69 44.11
CA VAL A 16 74.02 37.74 43.84
C VAL A 16 75.03 38.31 42.85
N GLU A 17 74.59 39.01 41.80
CA GLU A 17 75.48 39.68 40.84
C GLU A 17 76.29 40.83 41.46
N SER A 18 75.72 41.53 42.45
CA SER A 18 76.38 42.63 43.15
C SER A 18 77.45 42.19 44.16
N CYS A 19 77.49 40.91 44.52
CA CYS A 19 78.40 40.37 45.52
C CYS A 19 79.87 40.33 45.04
N LYS A 20 80.80 40.56 45.96
CA LYS A 20 82.24 40.57 45.64
C LYS A 20 82.78 39.14 45.52
N TYR A 21 83.65 38.92 44.55
CA TYR A 21 84.40 37.67 44.44
C TYR A 21 85.38 37.51 45.61
N GLN A 22 85.53 36.26 46.06
CA GLN A 22 86.54 35.90 47.04
C GLN A 22 87.95 36.06 46.42
N PRO A 23 88.95 36.56 47.15
CA PRO A 23 90.31 36.71 46.62
C PRO A 23 90.83 35.40 46.03
N LEU A 24 91.43 35.47 44.83
CA LEU A 24 91.96 34.33 44.06
C LEU A 24 90.91 33.33 43.53
N SER A 25 89.61 33.67 43.55
CA SER A 25 88.55 32.85 42.99
C SER A 25 87.73 33.63 41.95
N THR A 26 87.46 33.02 40.80
CA THR A 26 86.56 33.56 39.76
C THR A 26 85.15 32.96 39.83
N THR A 27 84.92 31.99 40.72
CA THR A 27 83.66 31.25 40.82
C THR A 27 83.00 31.34 42.20
N LYS A 28 83.69 31.90 43.20
CA LYS A 28 83.19 32.03 44.57
C LYS A 28 82.96 33.50 44.89
N ILE A 29 81.76 33.79 45.38
CA ILE A 29 81.36 35.11 45.86
C ILE A 29 81.25 35.10 47.39
N VAL A 30 81.50 36.25 48.01
CA VAL A 30 81.28 36.50 49.43
C VAL A 30 79.92 37.16 49.58
N VAL A 31 79.03 36.54 50.35
CA VAL A 31 77.63 36.93 50.49
C VAL A 31 77.34 37.28 51.95
N ASN A 32 76.51 38.29 52.20
CA ASN A 32 75.98 38.50 53.54
C ASN A 32 74.86 37.47 53.78
N LYS A 33 75.10 36.59 54.75
CA LYS A 33 74.16 35.53 55.11
C LYS A 33 72.81 36.08 55.55
N GLU A 34 72.77 37.15 56.34
CA GLU A 34 71.52 37.69 56.90
C GLU A 34 70.62 38.26 55.81
N GLU A 35 71.21 39.01 54.86
CA GLU A 35 70.50 39.65 53.76
C GLU A 35 69.93 38.62 52.77
N LEU A 36 70.73 37.61 52.40
CA LEU A 36 70.25 36.51 51.55
C LEU A 36 69.15 35.68 52.26
N GLU A 37 69.30 35.41 53.56
CA GLU A 37 68.29 34.69 54.33
C GLU A 37 66.98 35.48 54.44
N GLU A 38 67.02 36.81 54.48
CA GLU A 38 65.84 37.67 54.50
C GLU A 38 65.09 37.62 53.16
N LEU A 39 65.80 37.78 52.03
CA LEU A 39 65.22 37.65 50.69
C LEU A 39 64.59 36.26 50.45
N LEU A 40 65.30 35.18 50.84
CA LEU A 40 64.78 33.82 50.74
C LEU A 40 63.57 33.58 51.65
N ARG A 41 63.53 34.22 52.82
CA ARG A 41 62.41 34.12 53.75
C ARG A 41 61.19 34.85 53.20
N GLU A 42 61.36 36.03 52.61
CA GLU A 42 60.27 36.76 51.96
C GLU A 42 59.70 35.95 50.79
N LEU A 43 60.58 35.41 49.92
CA LEU A 43 60.17 34.52 48.83
C LEU A 43 59.31 33.37 49.37
N ARG A 44 59.82 32.65 50.38
CA ARG A 44 59.12 31.50 50.98
C ARG A 44 57.79 31.86 51.63
N LEU A 45 57.64 33.07 52.18
CA LEU A 45 56.40 33.56 52.76
C LEU A 45 55.36 33.91 51.69
N LYS A 46 55.80 34.50 50.56
CA LYS A 46 54.91 34.99 49.50
C LYS A 46 54.52 33.91 48.48
N THR A 47 55.38 32.91 48.25
CA THR A 47 55.14 31.85 47.25
C THR A 47 53.81 31.09 47.46
N PRO A 48 53.45 30.62 48.67
CA PRO A 48 52.25 29.81 48.86
C PRO A 48 50.95 30.56 48.51
N ASP A 49 50.88 31.85 48.82
CA ASP A 49 49.70 32.67 48.56
C ASP A 49 49.55 32.95 47.07
N GLU A 50 50.64 33.23 46.36
CA GLU A 50 50.59 33.46 44.91
C GLU A 50 50.24 32.18 44.15
N ILE A 51 50.76 31.01 44.57
CA ILE A 51 50.35 29.70 44.00
C ILE A 51 48.86 29.45 44.22
N LYS A 52 48.33 29.66 45.43
CA LYS A 52 46.89 29.52 45.71
C LYS A 52 46.05 30.46 44.84
N ARG A 53 46.52 31.70 44.64
CA ARG A 53 45.86 32.67 43.77
C ARG A 53 45.80 32.18 42.33
N TYR A 54 46.90 31.65 41.78
CA TYR A 54 46.90 31.08 40.43
C TYR A 54 46.00 29.85 40.31
N GLN A 55 46.05 28.93 41.28
CA GLN A 55 45.15 27.76 41.30
C GLN A 55 43.69 28.17 41.31
N LYS A 56 43.32 29.21 42.08
CA LYS A 56 41.97 29.76 42.10
C LYS A 56 41.57 30.37 40.76
N ILE A 57 42.48 31.09 40.09
CA ILE A 57 42.23 31.64 38.76
C ILE A 57 41.98 30.52 37.75
N ILE A 58 42.79 29.46 37.77
CA ILE A 58 42.64 28.30 36.89
C ILE A 58 41.30 27.61 37.15
N SER A 59 40.99 27.29 38.41
CA SER A 59 39.72 26.66 38.78
C SER A 59 38.50 27.50 38.39
N ASN A 60 38.57 28.82 38.57
CA ASN A 60 37.51 29.72 38.13
C ASN A 60 37.36 29.75 36.61
N LYS A 61 38.48 29.76 35.87
CA LYS A 61 38.46 29.70 34.40
C LYS A 61 37.79 28.41 33.92
N ASP A 62 38.16 27.27 34.50
CA ASP A 62 37.58 25.98 34.11
C ASP A 62 36.09 25.91 34.44
N ALA A 63 35.67 26.46 35.59
CA ALA A 63 34.26 26.59 35.95
C ALA A 63 33.48 27.48 34.97
N ILE A 64 34.07 28.62 34.56
CA ILE A 64 33.46 29.52 33.57
C ILE A 64 33.32 28.81 32.22
N LEU A 65 34.35 28.08 31.77
CA LEU A 65 34.31 27.35 30.51
C LEU A 65 33.25 26.25 30.52
N ALA A 66 33.14 25.49 31.62
CA ALA A 66 32.13 24.46 31.77
C ALA A 66 30.70 25.04 31.78
N ASP A 67 30.49 26.14 32.52
CA ASP A 67 29.20 26.84 32.54
C ASP A 67 28.83 27.41 31.15
N ALA A 68 29.81 28.00 30.45
CA ALA A 68 29.61 28.49 29.09
C ALA A 68 29.25 27.36 28.11
N GLN A 69 29.92 26.21 28.20
CA GLN A 69 29.63 25.04 27.37
C GLN A 69 28.22 24.51 27.64
N ASN A 70 27.85 24.31 28.91
CA ASN A 70 26.52 23.84 29.29
C ASN A 70 25.42 24.80 28.81
N LYS A 71 25.64 26.12 28.91
CA LYS A 71 24.71 27.13 28.39
C LYS A 71 24.60 27.08 26.87
N ALA A 72 25.71 26.92 26.16
CA ALA A 72 25.70 26.78 24.71
C ALA A 72 24.90 25.54 24.27
N ASP A 73 25.15 24.40 24.92
CA ASP A 73 24.45 23.14 24.63
C ASP A 73 22.96 23.25 24.93
N ALA A 74 22.58 23.92 26.04
CA ALA A 74 21.19 24.19 26.38
C ALA A 74 20.49 25.08 25.33
N ILE A 75 21.14 26.15 24.88
CA ILE A 75 20.61 27.04 23.83
C ILE A 75 20.41 26.28 22.51
N ILE A 76 21.37 25.44 22.13
CA ILE A 76 21.27 24.62 20.91
C ILE A 76 20.09 23.64 21.02
N ALA A 77 19.94 22.96 22.15
CA ALA A 77 18.84 22.02 22.37
C ALA A 77 17.47 22.72 22.31
N GLU A 78 17.35 23.88 22.94
CA GLU A 78 16.11 24.69 22.92
C GLU A 78 15.79 25.17 21.50
N ALA A 79 16.79 25.70 20.77
CA ALA A 79 16.61 26.16 19.40
C ALA A 79 16.16 25.01 18.47
N GLN A 80 16.75 23.82 18.62
CA GLN A 80 16.33 22.64 17.85
C GLN A 80 14.92 22.19 18.20
N ALA A 81 14.53 22.22 19.47
CA ALA A 81 13.17 21.88 19.89
C ALA A 81 12.14 22.85 19.27
N LYS A 82 12.43 24.17 19.34
CA LYS A 82 11.56 25.20 18.79
C LYS A 82 11.47 25.16 17.26
N ALA A 83 12.56 24.83 16.59
CA ALA A 83 12.56 24.62 15.13
C ALA A 83 11.67 23.44 14.74
N ARG A 84 11.73 22.31 15.47
CA ARG A 84 10.84 21.17 15.23
C ARG A 84 9.37 21.54 15.44
N GLU A 85 9.06 22.21 16.55
CA GLU A 85 7.70 22.67 16.83
C GLU A 85 7.17 23.62 15.74
N MET A 86 7.98 24.57 15.28
CA MET A 86 7.59 25.50 14.22
C MET A 86 7.35 24.80 12.87
N VAL A 87 8.08 23.73 12.57
CA VAL A 87 7.87 22.92 11.36
C VAL A 87 6.58 22.10 11.47
N GLU A 88 6.33 21.47 12.62
CA GLU A 88 5.10 20.70 12.87
C GLU A 88 3.85 21.61 12.86
N GLN A 89 3.95 22.78 13.48
CA GLN A 89 2.89 23.80 13.49
C GLN A 89 2.85 24.63 12.22
N SER A 90 3.79 24.43 11.28
CA SER A 90 3.81 25.19 10.05
C SER A 90 2.51 24.93 9.30
N GLU A 91 1.85 26.00 8.88
CA GLU A 91 0.68 25.95 8.00
C GLU A 91 0.95 25.10 6.76
N VAL A 92 2.21 25.00 6.34
CA VAL A 92 2.65 24.12 5.23
C VAL A 92 2.39 22.64 5.54
N MET A 93 2.69 22.16 6.75
CA MET A 93 2.43 20.77 7.13
C MET A 93 0.94 20.49 7.22
N GLN A 94 0.15 21.41 7.80
CA GLN A 94 -1.30 21.27 7.87
C GLN A 94 -1.94 21.28 6.47
N SER A 95 -1.50 22.19 5.61
CA SER A 95 -1.94 22.26 4.22
C SER A 95 -1.56 21.01 3.44
N ALA A 96 -0.35 20.48 3.64
CA ALA A 96 0.09 19.22 3.04
C ALA A 96 -0.79 18.04 3.47
N TYR A 97 -1.13 17.93 4.77
CA TYR A 97 -2.05 16.90 5.25
C TYR A 97 -3.46 17.06 4.69
N ALA A 98 -3.97 18.28 4.61
CA ALA A 98 -5.29 18.55 4.01
C ALA A 98 -5.31 18.14 2.53
N GLN A 99 -4.28 18.52 1.76
CA GLN A 99 -4.14 18.18 0.35
C GLN A 99 -3.96 16.66 0.14
N ALA A 100 -3.21 15.99 1.01
CA ALA A 100 -3.06 14.54 0.97
C ALA A 100 -4.40 13.83 1.20
N ASN A 101 -5.15 14.25 2.22
CA ASN A 101 -6.48 13.70 2.50
C ASN A 101 -7.46 13.97 1.36
N GLU A 102 -7.45 15.17 0.78
CA GLU A 102 -8.26 15.50 -0.39
C GLU A 102 -7.92 14.61 -1.58
N THR A 103 -6.63 14.38 -1.84
CA THR A 103 -6.16 13.51 -2.93
C THR A 103 -6.65 12.06 -2.73
N VAL A 104 -6.55 11.53 -1.51
CA VAL A 104 -7.02 10.18 -1.17
C VAL A 104 -8.54 10.08 -1.33
N ASN A 105 -9.28 11.08 -0.87
CA ASN A 105 -10.74 11.10 -1.02
C ASN A 105 -11.16 11.16 -2.49
N ASN A 106 -10.52 12.02 -3.30
CA ASN A 106 -10.76 12.09 -4.74
C ASN A 106 -10.43 10.78 -5.45
N ALA A 107 -9.32 10.13 -5.08
CA ALA A 107 -8.95 8.83 -5.64
C ALA A 107 -9.97 7.74 -5.29
N ASN A 108 -10.44 7.70 -4.04
CA ASN A 108 -11.47 6.76 -3.61
C ASN A 108 -12.80 7.00 -4.32
N GLN A 109 -13.20 8.26 -4.50
CA GLN A 109 -14.40 8.60 -5.23
C GLN A 109 -14.32 8.17 -6.70
N GLN A 110 -13.22 8.48 -7.39
CA GLN A 110 -13.00 8.05 -8.77
C GLN A 110 -12.99 6.52 -8.90
N ALA A 111 -12.36 5.81 -7.95
CA ALA A 111 -12.37 4.35 -7.93
C ALA A 111 -13.78 3.78 -7.79
N GLN A 112 -14.61 4.38 -6.93
CA GLN A 112 -16.00 3.97 -6.76
C GLN A 112 -16.82 4.22 -8.05
N GLU A 113 -16.64 5.39 -8.68
CA GLU A 113 -17.32 5.72 -9.94
C GLU A 113 -16.94 4.74 -11.06
N ILE A 114 -15.67 4.32 -11.14
CA ILE A 114 -15.22 3.30 -12.10
C ILE A 114 -15.87 1.95 -11.82
N LEU A 115 -15.95 1.53 -10.55
CA LEU A 115 -16.59 0.27 -10.17
C LEU A 115 -18.09 0.27 -10.50
N ASP A 116 -18.78 1.36 -10.21
CA ASP A 116 -20.20 1.51 -10.51
C ASP A 116 -20.44 1.49 -12.02
N ALA A 117 -19.63 2.22 -12.79
CA ALA A 117 -19.70 2.22 -14.25
C ALA A 117 -19.44 0.83 -14.84
N ALA A 118 -18.39 0.14 -14.38
CA ALA A 118 -18.06 -1.21 -14.84
C ALA A 118 -19.16 -2.23 -14.48
N THR A 119 -19.77 -2.11 -13.30
CA THR A 119 -20.87 -2.97 -12.88
C THR A 119 -22.11 -2.76 -13.75
N ASN A 120 -22.44 -1.50 -14.05
CA ASN A 120 -23.56 -1.16 -14.93
C ASN A 120 -23.33 -1.64 -16.38
N ASP A 121 -22.11 -1.49 -16.89
CA ASP A 121 -21.74 -1.98 -18.22
C ASP A 121 -21.83 -3.51 -18.29
N ALA A 122 -21.25 -4.21 -17.32
CA ALA A 122 -21.32 -5.67 -17.23
C ALA A 122 -22.77 -6.18 -17.15
N ASN A 123 -23.63 -5.53 -16.36
CA ASN A 123 -25.05 -5.86 -16.29
C ASN A 123 -25.76 -5.62 -17.63
N SER A 124 -25.46 -4.52 -18.32
CA SER A 124 -26.04 -4.20 -19.62
C SER A 124 -25.64 -5.23 -20.68
N ILE A 125 -24.36 -5.61 -20.73
CA ILE A 125 -23.86 -6.68 -21.61
C ILE A 125 -24.56 -7.99 -21.30
N ARG A 126 -24.69 -8.36 -20.01
CA ARG A 126 -25.35 -9.60 -19.59
C ARG A 126 -26.81 -9.64 -20.04
N LEU A 127 -27.55 -8.56 -19.83
CA LEU A 127 -28.96 -8.46 -20.25
C LEU A 127 -29.09 -8.48 -21.78
N GLY A 128 -28.20 -7.79 -22.50
CA GLY A 128 -28.16 -7.84 -23.96
C GLY A 128 -27.87 -9.24 -24.50
N ALA A 129 -26.95 -9.98 -23.87
CA ALA A 129 -26.64 -11.36 -24.23
C ALA A 129 -27.83 -12.30 -24.00
N ILE A 130 -28.52 -12.17 -22.86
CA ILE A 130 -29.73 -12.94 -22.55
C ILE A 130 -30.81 -12.67 -23.59
N GLY A 131 -31.09 -11.40 -23.90
CA GLY A 131 -32.09 -11.04 -24.92
C GLY A 131 -31.74 -11.59 -26.30
N TYR A 132 -30.48 -11.47 -26.72
CA TYR A 132 -30.02 -12.03 -28.00
C TYR A 132 -30.19 -13.56 -28.06
N THR A 133 -29.87 -14.27 -26.98
CA THR A 133 -30.07 -15.73 -26.93
C THR A 133 -31.55 -16.11 -26.93
N ASP A 134 -32.40 -15.32 -26.28
CA ASP A 134 -33.85 -15.52 -26.27
C ASP A 134 -34.44 -15.35 -27.67
N ASP A 135 -34.08 -14.28 -28.39
CA ASP A 135 -34.49 -14.06 -29.78
C ASP A 135 -34.07 -15.22 -30.70
N MET A 136 -32.85 -15.75 -30.49
CA MET A 136 -32.34 -16.89 -31.25
C MET A 136 -33.10 -18.19 -30.94
N LEU A 137 -33.43 -18.44 -29.67
CA LEU A 137 -34.22 -19.58 -29.24
C LEU A 137 -35.66 -19.49 -29.74
N ALA A 138 -36.27 -18.30 -29.71
CA ALA A 138 -37.61 -18.07 -30.27
C ALA A 138 -37.63 -18.33 -31.78
N ASN A 139 -36.59 -17.89 -32.51
CA ASN A 139 -36.44 -18.20 -33.94
C ASN A 139 -36.30 -19.71 -34.19
N LEU A 140 -35.46 -20.39 -33.40
CA LEU A 140 -35.27 -21.83 -33.49
C LEU A 140 -36.58 -22.60 -33.20
N SER A 141 -37.34 -22.17 -32.17
CA SER A 141 -38.64 -22.74 -31.84
C SER A 141 -39.61 -22.65 -33.02
N ASN A 142 -39.73 -21.48 -33.66
CA ASN A 142 -40.58 -21.31 -34.85
C ASN A 142 -40.17 -22.22 -36.02
N ILE A 143 -38.86 -22.40 -36.24
CA ILE A 143 -38.35 -23.32 -37.27
C ILE A 143 -38.73 -24.76 -36.91
N MET A 144 -38.57 -25.16 -35.65
CA MET A 144 -38.93 -26.50 -35.19
C MET A 144 -40.43 -26.76 -35.33
N THR A 145 -41.30 -25.85 -34.90
CA THR A 145 -42.75 -25.95 -35.08
C THR A 145 -43.12 -26.12 -36.55
N THR A 146 -42.50 -25.32 -37.44
CA THR A 146 -42.76 -25.43 -38.88
C THR A 146 -42.31 -26.78 -39.44
N ALA A 147 -41.14 -27.27 -39.02
CA ALA A 147 -40.62 -28.56 -39.46
C ALA A 147 -41.45 -29.74 -38.96
N LEU A 148 -41.94 -29.68 -37.71
CA LEU A 148 -42.84 -30.68 -37.14
C LEU A 148 -44.17 -30.72 -37.90
N ASN A 149 -44.77 -29.56 -38.16
CA ASN A 149 -46.02 -29.47 -38.93
C ASN A 149 -45.85 -30.03 -40.35
N ASP A 150 -44.78 -29.65 -41.08
CA ASP A 150 -44.49 -30.16 -42.43
C ASP A 150 -44.24 -31.69 -42.43
N ALA A 151 -43.56 -32.21 -41.40
CA ALA A 151 -43.37 -33.66 -41.24
C ALA A 151 -44.70 -34.39 -40.96
N GLY A 152 -45.55 -33.84 -40.10
CA GLY A 152 -46.88 -34.37 -39.78
C GLY A 152 -47.79 -34.39 -41.00
N GLU A 153 -47.87 -33.29 -41.76
CA GLU A 153 -48.65 -33.22 -43.01
C GLU A 153 -48.19 -34.26 -44.04
N LYS A 154 -46.87 -34.40 -44.23
CA LYS A 154 -46.30 -35.42 -45.14
C LYS A 154 -46.59 -36.83 -44.67
N TYR A 155 -46.52 -37.09 -43.37
CA TYR A 155 -46.85 -38.40 -42.80
C TYR A 155 -48.34 -38.73 -43.01
N ASN A 156 -49.25 -37.80 -42.73
CA ASN A 156 -50.68 -37.98 -42.96
C ASN A 156 -50.97 -38.26 -44.44
N SER A 157 -50.39 -37.49 -45.37
CA SER A 157 -50.55 -37.73 -46.81
C SER A 157 -49.98 -39.09 -47.26
N PHE A 158 -48.87 -39.53 -46.66
CA PHE A 158 -48.31 -40.86 -46.90
C PHE A 158 -49.25 -41.97 -46.44
N VAL A 159 -49.81 -41.83 -45.23
CA VAL A 159 -50.77 -42.79 -44.68
C VAL A 159 -52.05 -42.83 -45.51
N GLU A 160 -52.61 -41.69 -45.90
CA GLU A 160 -53.76 -41.61 -46.81
C GLU A 160 -53.50 -42.33 -48.14
N SER A 161 -52.29 -42.16 -48.70
CA SER A 161 -51.88 -42.83 -49.94
C SER A 161 -51.81 -44.35 -49.77
N LEU A 162 -51.24 -44.84 -48.66
CA LEU A 162 -51.21 -46.27 -48.34
C LEU A 162 -52.61 -46.85 -48.12
N THR A 163 -53.48 -46.14 -47.40
CA THR A 163 -54.87 -46.54 -47.18
C THR A 163 -55.65 -46.59 -48.50
N SER A 164 -55.43 -45.63 -49.40
CA SER A 164 -56.02 -45.64 -50.75
C SER A 164 -55.56 -46.85 -51.58
N CYS A 165 -54.26 -47.18 -51.54
CA CYS A 165 -53.73 -48.40 -52.16
C CYS A 165 -54.35 -49.67 -51.55
N TYR A 166 -54.48 -49.74 -50.22
CA TYR A 166 -55.14 -50.86 -49.53
C TYR A 166 -56.58 -51.03 -49.98
N ASN A 167 -57.37 -49.95 -49.95
CA ASN A 167 -58.77 -49.96 -50.40
C ASN A 167 -58.91 -50.41 -51.86
N THR A 168 -58.00 -49.96 -52.73
CA THR A 168 -57.95 -50.40 -54.14
C THR A 168 -57.70 -51.91 -54.25
N VAL A 169 -56.79 -52.47 -53.44
CA VAL A 169 -56.53 -53.92 -53.41
C VAL A 169 -57.74 -54.68 -52.89
N VAL A 170 -58.39 -54.21 -51.83
CA VAL A 170 -59.60 -54.82 -51.27
C VAL A 170 -60.74 -54.82 -52.30
N GLN A 171 -60.95 -53.70 -53.00
CA GLN A 171 -61.94 -53.60 -54.07
C GLN A 171 -61.62 -54.55 -55.24
N ASN A 172 -60.37 -54.57 -55.72
CA ASN A 172 -59.97 -55.48 -56.79
C ASN A 172 -60.19 -56.96 -56.40
N ARG A 173 -59.95 -57.31 -55.12
CA ARG A 173 -60.21 -58.67 -54.61
C ARG A 173 -61.69 -59.00 -54.58
N SER A 174 -62.56 -58.07 -54.21
CA SER A 174 -64.01 -58.32 -54.19
C SER A 174 -64.58 -58.49 -55.60
N GLU A 175 -64.11 -57.70 -56.58
CA GLU A 175 -64.49 -57.81 -57.99
C GLU A 175 -64.02 -59.13 -58.64
N LEU A 176 -62.90 -59.70 -58.18
CA LEU A 176 -62.37 -60.99 -58.66
C LEU A 176 -63.03 -62.22 -58.02
N SER A 177 -63.88 -62.05 -57.00
CA SER A 177 -64.55 -63.18 -56.35
C SER A 177 -65.63 -63.78 -57.28
N PRO A 178 -65.54 -65.07 -57.66
CA PRO A 178 -66.55 -65.70 -58.51
C PRO A 178 -67.88 -65.73 -57.76
N GLN A 179 -68.97 -65.27 -58.39
CA GLN A 179 -70.34 -65.45 -57.90
C GLN A 179 -70.61 -66.96 -57.69
N GLY A 180 -70.41 -67.45 -56.46
CA GLY A 180 -70.59 -68.86 -56.08
C GLY A 180 -69.49 -69.50 -55.21
N ALA A 181 -68.41 -68.81 -54.84
CA ALA A 181 -67.42 -69.34 -53.89
C ALA A 181 -67.86 -69.11 -52.42
N PRO A 182 -67.57 -70.04 -51.48
CA PRO A 182 -67.88 -69.84 -50.05
C PRO A 182 -67.13 -68.62 -49.51
N GLU A 183 -67.78 -67.84 -48.65
CA GLU A 183 -67.18 -66.70 -47.93
C GLU A 183 -65.96 -67.17 -47.13
N GLU A 184 -64.76 -66.87 -47.62
CA GLU A 184 -63.56 -66.87 -46.78
C GLU A 184 -63.53 -65.56 -45.98
N GLU A 185 -63.38 -65.70 -44.66
CA GLU A 185 -63.39 -64.63 -43.65
C GLU A 185 -62.58 -63.41 -44.11
N GLN A 186 -63.26 -62.26 -44.24
CA GLN A 186 -62.59 -60.98 -44.38
C GLN A 186 -61.83 -60.70 -43.07
N PRO A 187 -60.58 -60.23 -43.11
CA PRO A 187 -59.94 -59.76 -41.90
C PRO A 187 -60.73 -58.56 -41.36
N GLU A 188 -61.34 -58.72 -40.17
CA GLU A 188 -62.19 -57.73 -39.50
C GLU A 188 -61.41 -56.54 -38.89
N GLU A 189 -60.12 -56.41 -39.15
CA GLU A 189 -59.34 -55.26 -38.67
C GLU A 189 -59.48 -54.10 -39.65
N GLU A 190 -60.42 -53.21 -39.33
CA GLU A 190 -60.43 -51.84 -39.83
C GLU A 190 -59.04 -51.24 -39.53
N VAL A 191 -58.32 -50.82 -40.57
CA VAL A 191 -57.01 -50.17 -40.40
C VAL A 191 -57.26 -48.87 -39.65
N VAL A 192 -57.04 -48.89 -38.33
CA VAL A 192 -57.10 -47.69 -37.50
C VAL A 192 -55.95 -46.80 -37.93
N VAL A 193 -56.30 -45.73 -38.62
CA VAL A 193 -55.37 -44.66 -39.01
C VAL A 193 -54.97 -43.94 -37.71
N PRO A 194 -53.71 -43.95 -37.27
CA PRO A 194 -53.28 -43.08 -36.20
C PRO A 194 -53.29 -41.66 -36.78
N GLU A 195 -54.27 -40.85 -36.37
CA GLU A 195 -54.29 -39.43 -36.67
C GLU A 195 -53.21 -38.76 -35.82
N TYR A 196 -52.22 -38.14 -36.46
CA TYR A 196 -51.27 -37.30 -35.74
C TYR A 196 -52.00 -36.01 -35.32
N ASP A 197 -52.35 -35.91 -34.04
CA ASP A 197 -52.90 -34.70 -33.44
C ASP A 197 -51.78 -33.86 -32.79
N PRO A 198 -51.33 -32.76 -33.44
CA PRO A 198 -50.29 -31.91 -32.89
C PRO A 198 -50.69 -31.19 -31.59
N ALA A 199 -51.97 -31.16 -31.21
CA ALA A 199 -52.44 -30.53 -29.97
C ALA A 199 -52.36 -31.46 -28.74
N SER A 200 -52.14 -32.77 -28.94
CA SER A 200 -52.12 -33.75 -27.85
C SER A 200 -50.90 -33.65 -26.93
N GLU A 201 -49.83 -32.93 -27.34
CA GLU A 201 -48.63 -32.71 -26.53
C GLU A 201 -48.74 -31.46 -25.62
N GLU A 202 -49.59 -30.48 -25.94
CA GLU A 202 -49.74 -29.24 -25.14
C GLU A 202 -50.31 -29.47 -23.73
N GLU A 203 -51.04 -30.57 -23.49
CA GLU A 203 -51.58 -30.91 -22.15
C GLU A 203 -50.54 -31.54 -21.21
N SER A 204 -49.33 -31.86 -21.68
CA SER A 204 -48.32 -32.60 -20.89
C SER A 204 -47.25 -31.74 -20.21
N GLU A 205 -47.23 -30.42 -20.46
CA GLU A 205 -46.25 -29.50 -19.86
C GLU A 205 -46.76 -28.73 -18.62
N GLU A 206 -48.00 -28.96 -18.16
CA GLU A 206 -48.55 -28.41 -16.91
C GLU A 206 -48.61 -29.48 -15.77
N GLU A 207 -47.46 -30.02 -15.31
CA GLU A 207 -47.34 -30.64 -13.97
C GLU A 207 -45.94 -30.50 -13.34
#